data_AF-A0A3D0PFV3-F1
#
_entry.id   AF-A0A3D0PFV3-F1
#
_cell.length_a   1.000
_cell.length_b   1.000
_cell.length_c   1.000
_cell.angle_alpha   90.00
_cell.angle_beta   90.00
_cell.angle_gamma   90.00
#
_symmetry.space_group_name_H-M   'P 1'
#
loop_
_entity.id
_entity.type
_entity.pdbx_description
1 polymer ?
#
loop_
_entity_poly.entity_id
_entity_poly.type
_entity_poly.pdbx_seq_one_letter_code
_entity_poly.pdbx_strand_id
1 'polypeptide(L)' 'VGSPDIISRGFVYLREAKDLLQETRKKVRDIVKDHTSVGRIENWSSLKTALRDEIGTYLFQKTERRPMILPVVIEV' A
#
# COMPACT_ATOMS: atom_id res chain seq x y z
N VAL A 1 -1.21 10.78 11.86
CA VAL A 1 -1.43 9.66 10.93
C VAL A 1 -0.50 8.53 11.31
N GLY A 2 -1.02 7.36 11.69
CA GLY A 2 -0.21 6.20 12.05
C GLY A 2 0.63 5.70 10.87
N SER A 3 1.75 5.03 11.14
CA SER A 3 2.49 4.33 10.08
C SER A 3 1.66 3.15 9.56
N PRO A 4 1.52 2.96 8.24
CA PRO A 4 0.78 1.82 7.70
C PRO A 4 1.46 0.50 8.09
N ASP A 5 0.66 -0.44 8.57
CA ASP A 5 1.11 -1.80 8.82
C ASP A 5 0.96 -2.67 7.56
N ILE A 6 1.92 -3.56 7.32
CA ILE A 6 1.96 -4.42 6.15
C ILE A 6 2.18 -5.85 6.62
N ILE A 7 1.20 -6.70 6.32
CA ILE A 7 1.24 -8.13 6.58
C ILE A 7 1.34 -8.84 5.22
N SER A 8 2.36 -9.68 5.06
CA SER A 8 2.51 -10.54 3.88
C SER A 8 2.26 -11.99 4.25
N ARG A 9 1.46 -12.70 3.45
CA ARG A 9 1.21 -14.14 3.59
C ARG A 9 1.39 -14.81 2.23
N GLY A 10 2.26 -15.83 2.14
CA GLY A 10 2.51 -16.59 0.92
C GLY A 10 3.19 -15.82 -0.24
N PHE A 11 3.56 -14.55 -0.02
CA PHE A 11 4.19 -13.71 -1.02
C PHE A 11 5.68 -13.47 -0.72
N VAL A 12 5.99 -12.71 0.33
CA VAL A 12 7.37 -12.43 0.75
C VAL A 12 7.54 -12.63 2.25
N TYR A 13 8.70 -13.13 2.66
CA TYR A 13 9.03 -13.28 4.07
C TYR A 13 9.65 -12.00 4.62
N LEU A 14 9.09 -11.45 5.69
CA LEU A 14 9.45 -10.14 6.27
C LEU A 14 10.93 -9.97 6.60
N ARG A 15 11.64 -11.07 6.93
CA ARG A 15 13.06 -11.03 7.25
C ARG A 15 13.96 -10.81 6.03
N GLU A 16 13.58 -11.38 4.90
CA GLU A 16 14.37 -11.35 3.65
C GLU A 16 13.98 -10.17 2.77
N ALA A 17 12.73 -9.72 2.85
CA ALA A 17 12.16 -8.65 2.03
C ALA A 17 12.07 -7.30 2.77
N LYS A 18 12.97 -7.01 3.71
CA LYS A 18 12.94 -5.78 4.52
C LYS A 18 12.87 -4.52 3.65
N ASP A 19 13.75 -4.43 2.65
CA ASP A 19 13.86 -3.24 1.81
C ASP A 19 12.62 -3.05 0.94
N LEU A 20 12.12 -4.14 0.33
CA LEU A 20 10.88 -4.14 -0.45
C LEU A 20 9.70 -3.66 0.41
N LEU A 21 9.61 -4.12 1.66
CA LEU A 21 8.54 -3.72 2.57
C LEU A 21 8.69 -2.28 3.06
N GLN A 22 9.91 -1.79 3.28
CA GLN A 22 10.15 -0.38 3.64
C GLN A 22 9.72 0.56 2.50
N GLU A 23 10.12 0.25 1.27
CA GLU A 23 9.72 1.01 0.08
C GLU A 23 8.21 0.92 -0.17
N THR A 24 7.61 -0.26 0.04
CA THR A 24 6.15 -0.41 -0.04
C THR A 24 5.45 0.48 0.99
N ARG A 25 5.93 0.53 2.24
CA ARG A 25 5.38 1.42 3.28
C ARG A 25 5.49 2.89 2.89
N LYS A 26 6.61 3.28 2.28
CA LYS A 26 6.81 4.65 1.78
C LYS A 26 5.78 4.97 0.70
N LYS A 27 5.64 4.09 -0.30
CA LYS A 27 4.68 4.28 -1.38
C LYS A 27 3.23 4.35 -0.88
N VAL A 28 2.85 3.52 0.09
CA VAL A 28 1.52 3.60 0.74
C VAL A 28 1.30 4.97 1.37
N ARG A 29 2.29 5.52 2.10
CA ARG A 29 2.18 6.85 2.69
C ARG A 29 2.02 7.94 1.63
N ASP A 30 2.75 7.84 0.54
CA ASP A 30 2.68 8.82 -0.55
C ASP A 30 1.30 8.79 -1.20
N ILE A 31 0.77 7.60 -1.54
CA ILE A 31 -0.59 7.43 -2.08
C ILE A 31 -1.65 8.01 -1.14
N VAL A 32 -1.57 7.68 0.16
CA VAL A 32 -2.51 8.19 1.16
C VAL A 32 -2.41 9.71 1.25
N LYS A 33 -1.19 10.26 1.26
CA LYS A 33 -0.98 11.71 1.30
C LYS A 33 -1.59 12.37 0.07
N ASP A 34 -1.38 11.85 -1.12
CA ASP A 34 -1.89 12.45 -2.36
C ASP A 34 -3.43 12.46 -2.40
N HIS A 35 -4.08 11.43 -1.85
CA HIS A 35 -5.55 11.31 -1.82
C HIS A 35 -6.20 12.01 -0.62
N THR A 36 -5.42 12.45 0.37
CA THR A 36 -5.92 13.18 1.56
C THR A 36 -5.49 14.65 1.57
N SER A 37 -4.54 15.03 0.72
CA SER A 37 -4.10 16.40 0.53
C SER A 37 -5.06 17.12 -0.41
N VAL A 38 -5.39 18.38 -0.10
CA VAL A 38 -6.18 19.30 -0.93
C VAL A 38 -7.70 19.10 -0.86
N GLY A 39 -8.32 19.64 0.21
CA GLY A 39 -9.68 20.23 0.18
C GLY A 39 -10.89 19.36 -0.18
N ARG A 40 -10.69 18.09 -0.54
CA ARG A 40 -11.72 17.09 -0.78
C ARG A 40 -11.23 15.81 -0.15
N ILE A 41 -11.97 15.32 0.84
CA ILE A 41 -11.84 13.93 1.26
C ILE A 41 -12.25 13.11 0.03
N GLU A 42 -11.27 12.56 -0.67
CA GLU A 42 -11.60 11.55 -1.66
C GLU A 42 -12.27 10.38 -0.95
N ASN A 43 -13.32 9.86 -1.58
CA ASN A 43 -14.07 8.72 -1.09
C ASN A 43 -13.11 7.58 -0.69
N TRP A 44 -13.25 7.01 0.51
CA TRP A 44 -12.43 5.88 0.97
C TRP A 44 -12.37 4.72 -0.03
N SER A 45 -13.37 4.60 -0.90
CA SER A 45 -13.36 3.65 -2.01
C SER A 45 -12.28 3.95 -3.06
N SER A 46 -12.06 5.21 -3.47
CA SER A 46 -11.02 5.54 -4.45
C SER A 46 -9.64 5.28 -3.87
N LEU A 47 -9.40 5.69 -2.62
CA LEU A 47 -8.14 5.41 -1.93
C LEU A 47 -7.84 3.91 -1.86
N LYS A 48 -8.82 3.07 -1.51
CA LYS A 48 -8.64 1.62 -1.48
C LYS A 48 -8.31 1.05 -2.87
N THR A 49 -8.95 1.56 -3.93
CA THR A 49 -8.64 1.15 -5.31
C THR A 49 -7.23 1.57 -5.70
N ALA A 50 -6.85 2.82 -5.46
CA ALA A 50 -5.50 3.33 -5.75
C ALA A 50 -4.43 2.53 -5.00
N LEU A 51 -4.62 2.26 -3.70
CA LEU A 51 -3.72 1.41 -2.92
C LEU A 51 -3.58 0.02 -3.53
N ARG A 52 -4.68 -0.62 -3.94
CA ARG A 52 -4.63 -1.95 -4.57
C ARG A 52 -3.85 -1.93 -5.88
N ASP A 53 -4.17 -1.00 -6.77
CA ASP A 53 -3.66 -1.01 -8.15
C ASP A 53 -2.21 -0.55 -8.22
N GLU A 54 -1.87 0.50 -7.49
CA GLU A 54 -0.51 1.05 -7.49
C GLU A 54 0.48 0.16 -6.75
N ILE A 55 0.09 -0.41 -5.60
CA ILE A 55 0.95 -1.34 -4.87
C ILE A 55 1.05 -2.66 -5.62
N GLY A 56 -0.06 -3.13 -6.21
CA GLY A 56 -0.05 -4.33 -7.07
C GLY A 56 0.92 -4.18 -8.25
N THR A 57 0.88 -3.02 -8.93
CA THR A 57 1.79 -2.71 -10.04
C THR A 57 3.24 -2.63 -9.58
N TYR A 58 3.50 -1.92 -8.47
CA TYR A 58 4.85 -1.81 -7.90
C TYR A 58 5.44 -3.17 -7.52
N LEU A 59 4.67 -4.02 -6.84
CA LEU A 59 5.14 -5.34 -6.43
C LEU A 59 5.36 -6.26 -7.64
N PHE A 60 4.52 -6.17 -8.67
CA PHE A 60 4.74 -6.90 -9.92
C PHE A 60 6.03 -6.46 -10.62
N GLN A 61 6.29 -5.15 -10.72
CA GLN A 61 7.52 -4.63 -11.35
C GLN A 61 8.78 -5.05 -10.59
N LYS A 62 8.70 -5.23 -9.26
CA LYS A 62 9.85 -5.59 -8.42
C LYS A 62 10.06 -7.10 -8.27
N THR A 63 9.01 -7.89 -8.38
CA THR A 63 9.05 -9.32 -8.01
C THR A 63 8.55 -10.26 -9.09
N GLU A 64 8.02 -9.72 -10.19
CA GLU A 64 7.34 -10.45 -11.28
C GLU A 64 6.16 -11.33 -10.83
N ARG A 65 5.66 -11.09 -9.62
CA ARG A 65 4.57 -11.83 -9.01
C ARG A 65 3.40 -10.88 -8.75
N ARG A 66 2.17 -11.37 -8.91
CA ARG A 66 0.93 -10.61 -8.68
C ARG A 66 0.23 -11.07 -7.39
N PRO A 67 0.65 -10.58 -6.21
CA PRO A 67 -0.04 -10.90 -4.97
C PRO A 67 -1.42 -10.25 -4.90
N MET A 68 -2.33 -10.86 -4.13
CA MET A 68 -3.59 -10.22 -3.76
C MET A 68 -3.31 -9.13 -2.73
N ILE A 69 -3.79 -7.91 -2.99
CA ILE A 69 -3.66 -6.76 -2.09
C ILE A 69 -5.03 -6.41 -1.53
N LEU A 70 -5.16 -6.45 -0.21
CA LEU A 70 -6.39 -6.12 0.52
C LEU A 70 -6.13 -4.92 1.45
N PRO A 71 -6.45 -3.70 1.01
CA PRO A 71 -6.30 -2.51 1.84
C PRO A 71 -7.44 -2.41 2.86
N VAL A 72 -7.09 -2.16 4.12
CA VAL A 72 -8.03 -1.89 5.22
C VAL A 72 -7.74 -0.49 5.74
N VAL A 73 -8.78 0.35 5.81
CA VAL A 73 -8.70 1.71 6.34
C VAL A 73 -9.54 1.76 7.60
N ILE A 74 -8.95 2.26 8.68
CA ILE A 74 -9.60 2.43 9.98
C ILE A 74 -9.61 3.94 10.27
N GLU A 75 -10.80 4.50 10.43
CA GLU A 75 -10.98 5.87 10.90
C GLU A 75 -10.88 5.87 12.43
N VAL A 76 -10.02 6.74 12.98
CA VAL A 76 -9.78 6.89 14.42
C VAL A 76 -10.08 8.31 14.87
#